data_AF-A0A353VJJ2-F1
#
_entry.id   AF-A0A353VJJ2-F1
#
_cell.length_a   1.000
_cell.length_b   1.000
_cell.length_c   1.000
_cell.angle_alpha   90.00
_cell.angle_beta   90.00
_cell.angle_gamma   90.00
#
_symmetry.space_group_name_H-M   'P 1'
#
loop_
_entity.id
_entity.type
_entity.pdbx_description
1 polymer ?
#
loop_
_entity_poly.entity_id
_entity_poly.type
_entity_poly.pdbx_seq_one_letter_code
_entity_poly.pdbx_strand_id
1 'polypeptide(L)'
;MLQRKFDEVVKKEFPNAKDAKDTSIHYLGRMQIEHKLDISKILMATSVCSDDINVPSTTFFNVLFGPFIMGGLGGLPFAGQTGMTAFAHHIPDEGSAFIFYGPHIGVTLDGDLGKMYRPRQEATGNSCGALMLALSRFEDGSYEPVLNEDDYQQMKLEESLLPYRQEILSSDNPQKAITEATYEIIDKKVHEHVKTCKDEFHVDKVTLLGGIIINTDYGLDDYFDARNFEVIDLKAL
;
A
#
# COMPACT_ATOMS: atom_id res chain seq x y z
N MET A 1 12.32 11.68 21.23
CA MET A 1 12.43 13.16 21.16
C MET A 1 12.19 13.74 19.77
N LEU A 2 12.19 12.95 18.68
CA LEU A 2 11.62 13.35 17.38
C LEU A 2 10.50 12.39 16.94
N GLN A 3 10.73 11.07 17.11
CA GLN A 3 9.70 10.03 16.89
C GLN A 3 8.35 10.32 17.57
N ARG A 4 8.36 10.78 18.82
CA ARG A 4 7.12 11.14 19.56
C ARG A 4 6.35 12.30 18.92
N LYS A 5 7.05 13.26 18.31
CA LYS A 5 6.39 14.37 17.59
C LYS A 5 5.75 13.86 16.31
N PHE A 6 6.45 12.98 15.59
CA PHE A 6 5.85 12.29 14.45
C PHE A 6 4.66 11.43 14.86
N ASP A 7 4.72 10.70 15.98
CA ASP A 7 3.58 9.93 16.50
C ASP A 7 2.35 10.84 16.72
N GLU A 8 2.53 12.02 17.31
CA GLU A 8 1.46 13.00 17.52
C GLU A 8 0.89 13.53 16.18
N VAL A 9 1.77 13.89 15.23
CA VAL A 9 1.37 14.40 13.91
C VAL A 9 0.66 13.32 13.10
N VAL A 10 1.23 12.12 13.05
CA VAL A 10 0.65 10.97 12.35
C VAL A 10 -0.70 10.62 12.96
N LYS A 11 -0.83 10.51 14.29
CA LYS A 11 -2.11 10.14 14.93
C LYS A 11 -3.18 11.23 14.83
N LYS A 12 -2.80 12.49 14.63
CA LYS A 12 -3.76 13.55 14.33
C LYS A 12 -4.45 13.29 13.00
N GLU A 13 -3.69 12.87 11.98
CA GLU A 13 -4.22 12.61 10.64
C GLU A 13 -4.73 11.17 10.48
N PHE A 14 -4.08 10.18 11.09
CA PHE A 14 -4.33 8.75 11.01
C PHE A 14 -4.40 8.13 12.42
N PRO A 15 -5.52 8.29 13.15
CA PRO A 15 -5.61 7.95 14.57
C PRO A 15 -5.35 6.47 14.92
N ASN A 16 -5.53 5.58 13.95
CA ASN A 16 -5.36 4.14 14.13
C ASN A 16 -3.98 3.64 13.66
N ALA A 17 -3.14 4.54 13.12
CA ALA A 17 -1.81 4.20 12.65
C ALA A 17 -0.95 3.62 13.77
N LYS A 18 -0.20 2.58 13.42
CA LYS A 18 0.81 1.94 14.27
C LYS A 18 2.18 2.17 13.64
N ASP A 19 3.22 2.23 14.45
CA ASP A 19 4.56 2.16 13.89
C ASP A 19 4.72 0.83 13.13
N ALA A 20 5.58 0.84 12.13
CA ALA A 20 5.67 -0.25 11.20
C ALA A 20 6.26 -1.54 11.82
N LYS A 21 7.02 -1.43 12.92
CA LYS A 21 7.49 -2.59 13.68
C LYS A 21 6.36 -3.23 14.49
N ASP A 22 5.58 -2.43 15.23
CA ASP A 22 4.42 -2.93 15.98
C ASP A 22 3.36 -3.49 15.02
N THR A 23 3.19 -2.89 13.84
CA THR A 23 2.35 -3.44 12.76
C THR A 23 2.75 -4.86 12.43
N SER A 24 4.04 -5.10 12.15
CA SER A 24 4.50 -6.45 11.83
C SER A 24 4.35 -7.44 12.96
N ILE A 25 4.74 -7.06 14.18
CA ILE A 25 4.60 -7.94 15.36
C ILE A 25 3.12 -8.30 15.57
N HIS A 26 2.24 -7.32 15.48
CA HIS A 26 0.81 -7.50 15.68
C HIS A 26 0.24 -8.49 14.65
N TYR A 27 0.41 -8.24 13.35
CA TYR A 27 -0.23 -9.05 12.32
C TYR A 27 0.43 -10.41 12.07
N LEU A 28 1.76 -10.54 12.27
CA LEU A 28 2.40 -11.87 12.34
C LEU A 28 1.84 -12.68 13.52
N GLY A 29 1.67 -12.05 14.68
CA GLY A 29 1.05 -12.66 15.85
C GLY A 29 -0.38 -13.13 15.57
N ARG A 30 -1.20 -12.32 14.90
CA ARG A 30 -2.57 -12.69 14.52
C ARG A 30 -2.58 -13.89 13.55
N MET A 31 -1.77 -13.85 12.49
CA MET A 31 -1.65 -14.98 11.55
C MET A 31 -1.26 -16.29 12.27
N GLN A 32 -0.27 -16.24 13.15
CA GLN A 32 0.23 -17.42 13.85
C GLN A 32 -0.72 -17.93 14.94
N ILE A 33 -1.18 -17.02 15.80
CA ILE A 33 -1.88 -17.38 17.04
C ILE A 33 -3.39 -17.53 16.80
N GLU A 34 -4.00 -16.59 16.09
CA GLU A 34 -5.46 -16.57 15.86
C GLU A 34 -5.84 -17.50 14.72
N HIS A 35 -5.11 -17.45 13.60
CA HIS A 35 -5.45 -18.19 12.37
C HIS A 35 -4.66 -19.49 12.17
N LYS A 36 -3.73 -19.80 13.09
CA LYS A 36 -2.92 -21.03 13.10
C LYS A 36 -2.13 -21.23 11.81
N LEU A 37 -1.66 -20.15 11.19
CA LEU A 37 -0.81 -20.21 10.01
C LEU A 37 0.64 -20.52 10.42
N ASP A 38 1.30 -21.38 9.64
CA ASP A 38 2.73 -21.61 9.78
C ASP A 38 3.50 -20.47 9.11
N ILE A 39 3.98 -19.52 9.93
CA ILE A 39 4.74 -18.35 9.47
C ILE A 39 5.95 -18.75 8.61
N SER A 40 6.56 -19.90 8.89
CA SER A 40 7.73 -20.39 8.14
C SER A 40 7.38 -20.91 6.74
N LYS A 41 6.09 -21.04 6.40
CA LYS A 41 5.61 -21.46 5.08
C LYS A 41 4.74 -20.39 4.41
N ILE A 42 4.83 -19.14 4.86
CA ILE A 42 4.13 -18.02 4.22
C ILE A 42 5.01 -17.41 3.13
N LEU A 43 4.46 -17.30 1.91
CA LEU A 43 5.02 -16.45 0.86
C LEU A 43 4.31 -15.11 0.87
N MET A 44 5.10 -14.04 0.97
CA MET A 44 4.61 -12.66 0.92
C MET A 44 4.59 -12.15 -0.53
N ALA A 45 3.54 -11.40 -0.87
CA ALA A 45 3.52 -10.47 -1.98
C ALA A 45 3.26 -9.05 -1.47
N THR A 46 3.70 -8.06 -2.25
CA THR A 46 3.39 -6.66 -1.98
C THR A 46 2.73 -5.97 -3.16
N SER A 47 1.74 -5.11 -2.90
CA SER A 47 1.23 -4.13 -3.87
C SER A 47 1.36 -2.73 -3.27
N VAL A 48 2.57 -2.17 -3.40
CA VAL A 48 2.97 -0.86 -2.86
C VAL A 48 3.65 -0.03 -3.92
N CYS A 49 3.81 1.27 -3.69
CA CYS A 49 4.43 2.17 -4.66
C CYS A 49 5.91 1.88 -4.85
N SER A 50 6.40 2.04 -6.08
CA SER A 50 7.82 1.88 -6.46
C SER A 50 8.79 2.84 -5.77
N ASP A 51 8.29 3.82 -5.01
CA ASP A 51 9.08 4.78 -4.24
C ASP A 51 10.04 4.05 -3.27
N ASP A 52 11.31 4.44 -3.28
CA ASP A 52 12.41 3.75 -2.58
C ASP A 52 12.25 3.78 -1.05
N ILE A 53 11.47 4.73 -0.55
CA ILE A 53 11.15 4.86 0.88
C ILE A 53 10.20 3.77 1.39
N ASN A 54 9.42 3.11 0.52
CA ASN A 54 8.41 2.14 0.96
C ASN A 54 9.00 0.77 1.33
N VAL A 55 10.22 0.48 0.89
CA VAL A 55 10.78 -0.87 0.86
C VAL A 55 11.28 -1.39 2.23
N PRO A 56 11.58 -0.58 3.27
CA PRO A 56 11.95 -1.11 4.58
C PRO A 56 11.04 -0.70 5.75
N SER A 57 9.84 -0.16 5.53
CA SER A 57 9.04 0.35 6.65
C SER A 57 8.70 -0.74 7.67
N THR A 58 8.28 -1.93 7.22
CA THR A 58 7.83 -3.02 8.11
C THR A 58 8.87 -4.14 8.27
N THR A 59 8.78 -4.93 9.35
CA THR A 59 9.69 -6.07 9.56
C THR A 59 9.25 -7.35 8.85
N PHE A 60 8.13 -7.35 8.12
CA PHE A 60 7.67 -8.53 7.37
C PHE A 60 8.73 -9.06 6.40
N PHE A 61 9.45 -8.15 5.72
CA PHE A 61 10.51 -8.46 4.76
C PHE A 61 11.70 -9.23 5.37
N ASN A 62 11.86 -9.22 6.69
CA ASN A 62 12.92 -9.94 7.39
C ASN A 62 12.46 -11.32 7.91
N VAL A 63 11.15 -11.58 7.93
CA VAL A 63 10.56 -12.76 8.58
C VAL A 63 9.92 -13.70 7.55
N LEU A 64 9.27 -13.17 6.53
CA LEU A 64 8.53 -13.93 5.52
C LEU A 64 9.36 -14.14 4.26
N PHE A 65 9.07 -15.21 3.51
CA PHE A 65 9.68 -15.41 2.20
C PHE A 65 9.12 -14.44 1.16
N GLY A 66 9.97 -14.06 0.18
CA GLY A 66 9.64 -13.09 -0.85
C GLY A 66 10.23 -11.71 -0.57
N PRO A 67 9.55 -10.61 -0.99
CA PRO A 67 8.23 -10.56 -1.59
C PRO A 67 8.18 -10.85 -3.09
N PHE A 68 7.04 -11.35 -3.56
CA PHE A 68 6.60 -11.14 -4.95
C PHE A 68 6.08 -9.70 -5.12
N ILE A 69 6.57 -8.95 -6.10
CA ILE A 69 6.19 -7.54 -6.30
C ILE A 69 5.03 -7.46 -7.30
N MET A 70 3.84 -7.08 -6.82
CA MET A 70 2.64 -6.86 -7.63
C MET A 70 2.35 -5.39 -7.92
N GLY A 71 2.92 -4.49 -7.12
CA GLY A 71 2.65 -3.06 -7.17
C GLY A 71 3.26 -2.31 -8.35
N GLY A 72 3.30 -0.99 -8.22
CA GLY A 72 3.86 -0.03 -9.18
C GLY A 72 3.43 1.38 -8.77
N LEU A 73 3.43 2.36 -9.68
CA LEU A 73 3.13 3.76 -9.30
C LEU A 73 1.81 3.91 -8.51
N GLY A 74 1.87 4.63 -7.39
CA GLY A 74 0.72 4.82 -6.48
C GLY A 74 0.31 3.58 -5.66
N GLY A 75 0.94 2.43 -5.86
CA GLY A 75 0.63 1.17 -5.16
C GLY A 75 -0.39 0.27 -5.87
N LEU A 76 -0.85 0.67 -7.06
CA LEU A 76 -1.75 -0.14 -7.88
C LEU A 76 -1.12 -1.50 -8.24
N PRO A 77 -1.91 -2.60 -8.22
CA PRO A 77 -1.42 -3.95 -8.52
C PRO A 77 -1.20 -4.14 -10.03
N PHE A 78 -0.22 -3.45 -10.61
CA PHE A 78 0.05 -3.43 -12.04
C PHE A 78 0.55 -4.76 -12.61
N ALA A 79 1.04 -5.68 -11.78
CA ALA A 79 1.33 -7.04 -12.22
C ALA A 79 0.07 -7.79 -12.72
N GLY A 80 -1.12 -7.35 -12.30
CA GLY A 80 -2.40 -7.84 -12.80
C GLY A 80 -2.69 -9.29 -12.45
N GLN A 81 -3.67 -9.88 -13.15
CA GLN A 81 -4.07 -11.27 -12.94
C GLN A 81 -2.94 -12.26 -13.27
N THR A 82 -2.16 -12.00 -14.33
CA THR A 82 -0.98 -12.82 -14.65
C THR A 82 0.03 -12.83 -13.51
N GLY A 83 0.29 -11.68 -12.89
CA GLY A 83 1.13 -11.60 -11.69
C GLY A 83 0.56 -12.34 -10.49
N MET A 84 -0.75 -12.21 -10.24
CA MET A 84 -1.44 -12.94 -9.17
C MET A 84 -1.36 -14.46 -9.36
N THR A 85 -1.57 -14.95 -10.58
CA THR A 85 -1.42 -16.38 -10.93
C THR A 85 0.01 -16.86 -10.70
N ALA A 86 1.01 -16.11 -11.17
CA ALA A 86 2.41 -16.45 -10.92
C ALA A 86 2.75 -16.49 -9.41
N PHE A 87 2.24 -15.53 -8.64
CA PHE A 87 2.37 -15.52 -7.19
C PHE A 87 1.73 -16.76 -6.55
N ALA A 88 0.51 -17.13 -6.96
CA ALA A 88 -0.21 -18.28 -6.45
C ALA A 88 0.56 -19.60 -6.64
N HIS A 89 1.22 -19.77 -7.79
CA HIS A 89 2.03 -20.96 -8.10
C HIS A 89 3.34 -21.03 -7.30
N HIS A 90 3.85 -19.91 -6.80
CA HIS A 90 5.13 -19.86 -6.07
C HIS A 90 5.01 -20.16 -4.57
N ILE A 91 3.77 -20.22 -4.05
CA ILE A 91 3.54 -20.45 -2.62
C ILE A 91 4.11 -21.83 -2.23
N PRO A 92 4.80 -21.97 -1.07
CA PRO A 92 5.28 -23.26 -0.59
C PRO A 92 4.15 -24.28 -0.41
N ASP A 93 4.45 -25.56 -0.65
CA ASP A 93 3.53 -26.68 -0.37
C ASP A 93 3.07 -26.66 1.09
N GLU A 94 1.76 -26.87 1.29
CA GLU A 94 1.10 -26.78 2.60
C GLU A 94 1.29 -25.42 3.31
N GLY A 95 1.62 -24.37 2.53
CA GLY A 95 1.85 -23.03 3.01
C GLY A 95 0.60 -22.14 2.99
N SER A 96 0.81 -20.84 3.03
CA SER A 96 -0.26 -19.84 2.87
C SER A 96 0.29 -18.59 2.21
N ALA A 97 -0.60 -17.82 1.57
CA ALA A 97 -0.23 -16.55 0.96
C ALA A 97 -0.44 -15.39 1.95
N PHE A 98 0.40 -14.37 1.87
CA PHE A 98 0.20 -13.08 2.52
C PHE A 98 0.39 -11.95 1.52
N ILE A 99 -0.57 -11.04 1.41
CA ILE A 99 -0.51 -9.88 0.52
C ILE A 99 -0.59 -8.61 1.37
N PHE A 100 0.51 -7.85 1.38
CA PHE A 100 0.59 -6.53 2.01
C PHE A 100 0.45 -5.44 0.96
N TYR A 101 -0.51 -4.54 1.10
CA TYR A 101 -0.80 -3.57 0.04
C TYR A 101 -1.31 -2.24 0.55
N GLY A 102 -1.20 -1.25 -0.33
CA GLY A 102 -1.74 0.08 -0.07
C GLY A 102 -0.96 1.18 -0.78
N PRO A 103 -1.56 2.38 -0.85
CA PRO A 103 -0.83 3.58 -1.24
C PRO A 103 0.06 4.03 -0.09
N HIS A 104 0.85 5.07 -0.35
CA HIS A 104 1.65 5.72 0.67
C HIS A 104 1.52 7.23 0.61
N ILE A 105 1.78 7.88 1.74
CA ILE A 105 1.77 9.33 1.88
C ILE A 105 2.88 9.78 2.83
N GLY A 106 3.64 10.78 2.44
CA GLY A 106 4.61 11.44 3.30
C GLY A 106 3.94 12.44 4.23
N VAL A 107 4.50 12.59 5.43
CA VAL A 107 4.15 13.64 6.37
C VAL A 107 5.39 14.36 6.89
N THR A 108 5.33 15.68 7.02
CA THR A 108 6.37 16.49 7.66
C THR A 108 6.06 16.73 9.14
N LEU A 109 7.04 17.20 9.93
CA LEU A 109 6.82 17.57 11.34
C LEU A 109 5.83 18.74 11.51
N ASP A 110 5.69 19.58 10.50
CA ASP A 110 4.73 20.68 10.49
C ASP A 110 3.29 20.19 10.16
N GLY A 111 3.14 18.90 9.83
CA GLY A 111 1.87 18.27 9.49
C GLY A 111 1.49 18.37 8.02
N ASP A 112 2.42 18.75 7.13
CA ASP A 112 2.15 18.77 5.69
C ASP A 112 2.06 17.34 5.16
N LEU A 113 0.87 16.96 4.68
CA LEU A 113 0.66 15.70 4.00
C LEU A 113 1.06 15.78 2.52
N GLY A 114 1.46 14.63 1.97
CA GLY A 114 1.92 14.54 0.59
C GLY A 114 3.39 14.92 0.40
N LYS A 115 4.11 15.19 1.50
CA LYS A 115 5.49 15.71 1.48
C LYS A 115 6.36 15.02 2.51
N MET A 116 7.65 14.94 2.21
CA MET A 116 8.65 14.48 3.19
C MET A 116 10.04 15.05 2.86
N TYR A 117 10.94 14.97 3.83
CA TYR A 117 12.37 15.19 3.62
C TYR A 117 13.01 13.88 3.15
N ARG A 118 13.59 13.91 1.95
CA ARG A 118 14.35 12.77 1.44
C ARG A 118 15.79 12.80 1.95
N PRO A 119 16.45 11.63 2.07
CA PRO A 119 17.82 11.58 2.56
C PRO A 119 18.72 12.47 1.71
N ARG A 120 19.45 13.38 2.37
CA ARG A 120 20.42 14.29 1.74
C ARG A 120 19.79 15.32 0.77
N GLN A 121 18.52 15.68 1.00
CA GLN A 121 17.88 16.81 0.32
C GLN A 121 17.47 17.87 1.35
N GLU A 122 17.73 19.14 1.05
CA GLU A 122 17.40 20.25 1.95
C GLU A 122 15.93 20.67 1.87
N ALA A 123 15.29 20.44 0.71
CA ALA A 123 13.90 20.75 0.47
C ALA A 123 13.03 19.51 0.56
N THR A 124 11.78 19.69 0.97
CA THR A 124 10.77 18.63 0.91
C THR A 124 10.43 18.28 -0.53
N GLY A 125 10.22 16.99 -0.80
CA GLY A 125 9.69 16.49 -2.06
C GLY A 125 8.33 15.83 -1.90
N ASN A 126 7.64 15.57 -3.02
CA ASN A 126 6.37 14.88 -3.03
C ASN A 126 6.50 13.41 -2.58
N SER A 127 5.53 12.94 -1.81
CA SER A 127 5.39 11.54 -1.39
C SER A 127 3.90 11.26 -1.08
N CYS A 128 3.19 10.42 -1.83
CA CYS A 128 3.58 9.74 -3.06
C CYS A 128 3.76 10.70 -4.25
N GLY A 129 4.90 10.65 -4.93
CA GLY A 129 5.15 11.50 -6.11
C GLY A 129 4.11 11.35 -7.23
N ALA A 130 3.71 10.11 -7.52
CA ALA A 130 2.72 9.78 -8.55
C ALA A 130 1.33 10.34 -8.22
N LEU A 131 0.90 10.23 -6.95
CA LEU A 131 -0.38 10.77 -6.49
C LEU A 131 -0.36 12.29 -6.44
N MET A 132 0.72 12.91 -5.96
CA MET A 132 0.80 14.38 -5.95
C MET A 132 0.85 14.97 -7.36
N LEU A 133 1.45 14.26 -8.33
CA LEU A 133 1.39 14.63 -9.74
C LEU A 133 -0.05 14.54 -10.27
N ALA A 134 -0.74 13.42 -10.02
CA ALA A 134 -2.14 13.25 -10.41
C ALA A 134 -3.04 14.36 -9.83
N LEU A 135 -2.87 14.66 -8.53
CA LEU A 135 -3.58 15.72 -7.84
C LEU A 135 -3.37 17.08 -8.52
N SER A 136 -2.12 17.43 -8.82
CA SER A 136 -1.81 18.71 -9.49
C SER A 136 -2.43 18.82 -10.88
N ARG A 137 -2.50 17.71 -11.63
CA ARG A 137 -3.12 17.67 -12.97
C ARG A 137 -4.64 17.81 -12.89
N PHE A 138 -5.25 17.30 -11.83
CA PHE A 138 -6.70 17.39 -11.62
C PHE A 138 -7.19 18.81 -11.33
N GLU A 139 -6.31 19.74 -10.91
CA GLU A 139 -6.65 21.16 -10.78
C GLU A 139 -7.12 21.76 -12.11
N ASP A 140 -6.64 21.25 -13.24
CA ASP A 140 -7.24 21.50 -14.54
C ASP A 140 -8.49 20.62 -14.73
N GLY A 141 -9.67 21.23 -14.60
CA GLY A 141 -10.95 20.54 -14.76
C GLY A 141 -11.18 19.91 -16.15
N SER A 142 -10.39 20.28 -17.16
CA SER A 142 -10.41 19.69 -18.50
C SER A 142 -9.38 18.58 -18.70
N TYR A 143 -8.53 18.30 -17.71
CA TYR A 143 -7.52 17.26 -17.79
C TYR A 143 -8.15 15.89 -18.01
N GLU A 144 -7.61 15.12 -18.93
CA GLU A 144 -7.97 13.72 -19.16
C GLU A 144 -6.67 12.95 -19.46
N PRO A 145 -6.37 11.85 -18.73
CA PRO A 145 -5.15 11.10 -18.97
C PRO A 145 -5.20 10.42 -20.35
N VAL A 146 -4.20 10.69 -21.18
CA VAL A 146 -4.04 10.06 -22.50
C VAL A 146 -3.01 8.96 -22.38
N LEU A 147 -3.37 7.73 -22.78
CA LEU A 147 -2.46 6.60 -22.70
C LEU A 147 -1.13 6.89 -23.42
N ASN A 148 -0.04 6.76 -22.69
CA ASN A 148 1.33 6.83 -23.17
C ASN A 148 1.99 5.50 -22.81
N GLU A 149 2.54 4.77 -23.79
CA GLU A 149 3.15 3.46 -23.56
C GLU A 149 4.37 3.54 -22.63
N ASP A 150 5.16 4.61 -22.71
CA ASP A 150 6.36 4.82 -21.88
C ASP A 150 6.03 5.25 -20.44
N ASP A 151 4.83 5.79 -20.21
CA ASP A 151 4.37 6.31 -18.91
C ASP A 151 3.02 5.69 -18.49
N TYR A 152 2.76 4.45 -18.94
CA TYR A 152 1.42 3.86 -18.88
C TYR A 152 0.91 3.71 -17.44
N GLN A 153 1.80 3.45 -16.47
CA GLN A 153 1.39 3.31 -15.06
C GLN A 153 0.84 4.62 -14.51
N GLN A 154 1.46 5.76 -14.82
CA GLN A 154 0.96 7.06 -14.36
C GLN A 154 -0.39 7.37 -15.02
N MET A 155 -0.53 7.11 -16.32
CA MET A 155 -1.78 7.34 -17.04
C MET A 155 -2.92 6.47 -16.49
N LYS A 156 -2.63 5.19 -16.21
CA LYS A 156 -3.62 4.26 -15.62
C LYS A 156 -3.95 4.58 -14.18
N LEU A 157 -3.00 5.08 -13.41
CA LEU A 157 -3.25 5.59 -12.07
C LEU A 157 -4.22 6.77 -12.11
N GLU A 158 -3.94 7.77 -12.94
CA GLU A 158 -4.80 8.95 -13.10
C GLU A 158 -6.18 8.59 -13.64
N GLU A 159 -6.27 7.71 -14.64
CA GLU A 159 -7.54 7.22 -15.19
C GLU A 159 -8.39 6.56 -14.09
N SER A 160 -7.76 5.79 -13.20
CA SER A 160 -8.47 5.14 -12.10
C SER A 160 -9.00 6.10 -11.03
N LEU A 161 -8.33 7.26 -10.86
CA LEU A 161 -8.67 8.28 -9.87
C LEU A 161 -9.61 9.37 -10.41
N LEU A 162 -9.73 9.47 -11.73
CA LEU A 162 -10.58 10.44 -12.41
C LEU A 162 -12.03 10.49 -11.87
N PRO A 163 -12.71 9.34 -11.61
CA PRO A 163 -14.07 9.34 -11.07
C PRO A 163 -14.20 10.02 -9.70
N TYR A 164 -13.09 10.11 -8.95
CA TYR A 164 -13.03 10.70 -7.60
C TYR A 164 -12.56 12.16 -7.62
N ARG A 165 -12.25 12.75 -8.78
CA ARG A 165 -11.65 14.09 -8.92
C ARG A 165 -12.38 15.15 -8.10
N GLN A 166 -13.70 15.25 -8.25
CA GLN A 166 -14.48 16.30 -7.59
C GLN A 166 -14.43 16.16 -6.06
N GLU A 167 -14.56 14.93 -5.56
CA GLU A 167 -14.47 14.62 -4.13
C GLU A 167 -13.07 14.96 -3.58
N ILE A 168 -12.02 14.56 -4.29
CA ILE A 168 -10.63 14.84 -3.91
C ILE A 168 -10.37 16.34 -3.80
N LEU A 169 -10.74 17.11 -4.83
CA LEU A 169 -10.45 18.55 -4.89
C LEU A 169 -11.31 19.39 -3.93
N SER A 170 -12.48 18.88 -3.52
CA SER A 170 -13.35 19.56 -2.56
C SER A 170 -13.08 19.19 -1.10
N SER A 171 -12.17 18.24 -0.85
CA SER A 171 -11.75 17.86 0.50
C SER A 171 -10.94 18.98 1.17
N ASP A 172 -11.09 19.10 2.49
CA ASP A 172 -10.23 19.97 3.33
C ASP A 172 -8.75 19.56 3.25
N ASN A 173 -8.48 18.30 2.90
CA ASN A 173 -7.13 17.77 2.67
C ASN A 173 -7.09 16.91 1.40
N PRO A 174 -6.84 17.51 0.23
CA PRO A 174 -6.82 16.79 -1.04
C PRO A 174 -5.73 15.72 -1.13
N GLN A 175 -4.58 15.92 -0.49
CA GLN A 175 -3.46 14.96 -0.47
C GLN A 175 -3.84 13.68 0.27
N LYS A 176 -4.55 13.82 1.39
CA LYS A 176 -5.13 12.67 2.08
C LYS A 176 -6.24 12.03 1.27
N ALA A 177 -7.16 12.83 0.71
CA ALA A 177 -8.30 12.33 -0.05
C ALA A 177 -7.89 11.49 -1.26
N ILE A 178 -6.89 11.93 -2.05
CA ILE A 178 -6.39 11.14 -3.18
C ILE A 178 -5.72 9.84 -2.72
N THR A 179 -5.06 9.86 -1.56
CA THR A 179 -4.45 8.66 -0.97
C THR A 179 -5.52 7.66 -0.53
N GLU A 180 -6.56 8.10 0.17
CA GLU A 180 -7.69 7.25 0.59
C GLU A 180 -8.44 6.67 -0.64
N ALA A 181 -8.72 7.49 -1.65
CA ALA A 181 -9.34 7.01 -2.89
C ALA A 181 -8.47 5.95 -3.60
N THR A 182 -7.15 6.11 -3.56
CA THR A 182 -6.21 5.12 -4.11
C THR A 182 -6.25 3.82 -3.32
N TYR A 183 -6.38 3.88 -1.98
CA TYR A 183 -6.53 2.68 -1.13
C TYR A 183 -7.76 1.88 -1.54
N GLU A 184 -8.93 2.52 -1.67
CA GLU A 184 -10.18 1.85 -2.07
C GLU A 184 -10.05 1.16 -3.45
N ILE A 185 -9.33 1.78 -4.39
CA ILE A 185 -9.08 1.20 -5.71
C ILE A 185 -8.15 -0.02 -5.61
N ILE A 186 -7.06 0.07 -4.85
CA ILE A 186 -6.11 -1.02 -4.66
C ILE A 186 -6.81 -2.20 -3.97
N ASP A 187 -7.53 -1.92 -2.89
CA ASP A 187 -8.25 -2.92 -2.10
C ASP A 187 -9.23 -3.70 -2.96
N LYS A 188 -10.09 -2.99 -3.70
CA LYS A 188 -11.02 -3.60 -4.64
C LYS A 188 -10.31 -4.48 -5.67
N LYS A 189 -9.23 -3.99 -6.28
CA LYS A 189 -8.48 -4.74 -7.29
C LYS A 189 -7.85 -6.00 -6.70
N VAL A 190 -7.21 -5.92 -5.54
CA VAL A 190 -6.59 -7.09 -4.88
C VAL A 190 -7.64 -8.16 -4.60
N HIS A 191 -8.80 -7.79 -4.03
CA HIS A 191 -9.91 -8.71 -3.81
C HIS A 191 -10.43 -9.34 -5.11
N GLU A 192 -10.62 -8.54 -6.15
CA GLU A 192 -11.03 -9.03 -7.48
C GLU A 192 -10.00 -10.01 -8.06
N HIS A 193 -8.70 -9.77 -7.89
CA HIS A 193 -7.65 -10.65 -8.38
C HIS A 193 -7.61 -11.97 -7.60
N VAL A 194 -7.70 -11.93 -6.27
CA VAL A 194 -7.79 -13.14 -5.43
C VAL A 194 -8.99 -13.98 -5.84
N LYS A 195 -10.16 -13.35 -6.02
CA LYS A 195 -11.38 -14.03 -6.44
C LYS A 195 -11.28 -14.65 -7.83
N THR A 196 -10.73 -13.90 -8.79
CA THR A 196 -10.66 -14.33 -10.20
C THR A 196 -9.61 -15.41 -10.41
N CYS A 197 -8.49 -15.34 -9.67
CA CYS A 197 -7.39 -16.30 -9.74
C CYS A 197 -7.50 -17.42 -8.70
N LYS A 198 -8.63 -17.56 -7.98
CA LYS A 198 -8.75 -18.48 -6.83
C LYS A 198 -8.36 -19.93 -7.15
N ASP A 199 -8.67 -20.39 -8.37
CA ASP A 199 -8.42 -21.76 -8.80
C ASP A 199 -6.95 -22.02 -9.20
N GLU A 200 -6.12 -20.97 -9.23
CA GLU A 200 -4.66 -21.07 -9.46
C GLU A 200 -3.88 -21.32 -8.16
N PHE A 201 -4.49 -21.05 -7.00
CA PHE A 201 -3.87 -21.31 -5.71
C PHE A 201 -3.95 -22.80 -5.38
N HIS A 202 -2.80 -23.40 -5.10
CA HIS A 202 -2.74 -24.78 -4.58
C HIS A 202 -2.89 -24.86 -3.05
N VAL A 203 -2.95 -23.70 -2.38
CA VAL A 203 -3.18 -23.55 -0.94
C VAL A 203 -4.60 -23.09 -0.66
N ASP A 204 -5.08 -23.28 0.58
CA ASP A 204 -6.45 -22.93 0.96
C ASP A 204 -6.60 -21.49 1.48
N LYS A 205 -5.50 -20.85 1.93
CA LYS A 205 -5.58 -19.60 2.68
C LYS A 205 -4.74 -18.47 2.08
N VAL A 206 -5.37 -17.31 1.95
CA VAL A 206 -4.73 -16.05 1.57
C VAL A 206 -5.02 -15.01 2.65
N THR A 207 -3.96 -14.42 3.21
CA THR A 207 -4.08 -13.31 4.16
C THR A 207 -3.91 -11.99 3.44
N LEU A 208 -4.82 -11.06 3.66
CA LEU A 208 -4.78 -9.68 3.15
C LEU A 208 -4.52 -8.72 4.31
N LEU A 209 -3.54 -7.82 4.14
CA LEU A 209 -3.32 -6.66 5.00
C LEU A 209 -3.17 -5.42 4.14
N GLY A 210 -4.28 -4.70 4.02
CA GLY A 210 -4.42 -3.44 3.32
C GLY A 210 -4.46 -2.25 4.28
N GLY A 211 -3.86 -1.14 3.86
CA GLY A 211 -3.90 0.10 4.62
C GLY A 211 -3.14 1.22 3.93
N ILE A 212 -2.82 2.26 4.69
CA ILE A 212 -2.03 3.39 4.20
C ILE A 212 -0.66 3.37 4.86
N ILE A 213 0.38 3.38 4.04
CA ILE A 213 1.77 3.53 4.49
C ILE A 213 2.04 5.02 4.69
N ILE A 214 2.53 5.39 5.86
CA ILE A 214 2.75 6.80 6.22
C ILE A 214 4.25 6.98 6.43
N ASN A 215 4.90 7.63 5.45
CA ASN A 215 6.33 7.84 5.47
C ASN A 215 6.67 9.09 6.27
N THR A 216 7.65 8.95 7.15
CA THR A 216 8.16 10.04 7.99
C THR A 216 9.57 10.45 7.55
N ASP A 217 10.29 11.19 8.39
CA ASP A 217 11.63 11.66 8.07
C ASP A 217 12.66 10.52 8.04
N TYR A 218 13.74 10.70 7.28
CA TYR A 218 14.78 9.69 7.16
C TYR A 218 15.38 9.33 8.52
N GLY A 219 15.43 8.02 8.81
CA GLY A 219 15.96 7.49 10.07
C GLY A 219 14.97 7.49 11.23
N LEU A 220 13.70 7.82 10.96
CA LEU A 220 12.58 7.63 11.89
C LEU A 220 11.69 6.47 11.45
N ASP A 221 10.90 5.96 12.39
CA ASP A 221 9.99 4.86 12.10
C ASP A 221 8.79 5.38 11.30
N ASP A 222 8.53 4.72 10.18
CA ASP A 222 7.30 4.86 9.42
C ASP A 222 6.11 4.24 10.16
N TYR A 223 4.91 4.58 9.70
CA TYR A 223 3.67 4.09 10.26
C TYR A 223 2.82 3.40 9.20
N PHE A 224 1.89 2.58 9.66
CA PHE A 224 0.88 1.94 8.85
C PHE A 224 -0.48 2.09 9.50
N ASP A 225 -1.43 2.68 8.77
CA ASP A 225 -2.83 2.77 9.17
C ASP A 225 -3.61 1.63 8.50
N ALA A 226 -3.75 0.53 9.23
CA ALA A 226 -4.43 -0.66 8.75
C ALA A 226 -5.93 -0.38 8.55
N ARG A 227 -6.41 -0.67 7.36
CA ARG A 227 -7.82 -0.49 6.96
C ARG A 227 -8.55 -1.83 6.96
N ASN A 228 -7.87 -2.91 6.62
CA ASN A 228 -8.38 -4.27 6.78
C ASN A 228 -7.30 -5.25 7.26
N PHE A 229 -7.76 -6.40 7.74
CA PHE A 229 -6.95 -7.59 7.96
C PHE A 229 -7.86 -8.81 7.86
N GLU A 230 -7.62 -9.64 6.86
CA GLU A 230 -8.52 -10.73 6.50
C GLU A 230 -7.73 -11.99 6.21
N VAL A 231 -8.21 -13.13 6.71
CA VAL A 231 -7.70 -14.45 6.33
C VAL A 231 -8.82 -15.15 5.57
N ILE A 232 -8.67 -15.15 4.25
CA ILE A 232 -9.65 -15.68 3.32
C ILE A 232 -9.42 -17.18 3.17
N ASP A 233 -10.49 -17.96 3.32
CA ASP A 233 -10.54 -19.35 2.90
C ASP A 233 -11.01 -19.42 1.44
N LEU A 234 -10.10 -19.79 0.54
CA LEU A 234 -10.36 -19.85 -0.89
C LEU A 234 -11.45 -20.85 -1.28
N LYS A 235 -11.73 -21.84 -0.42
CA LYS A 235 -12.83 -22.80 -0.63
C LYS A 235 -14.20 -22.20 -0.37
N ALA A 236 -14.27 -21.07 0.33
CA ALA A 236 -15.50 -20.39 0.68
C ALA A 236 -15.84 -19.19 -0.24
N LEU A 237 -14.99 -18.90 -1.23
CA LEU A 237 -15.10 -17.77 -2.17
C LEU A 237 -15.98 -18.06 -3.41
#